data_AF-A0A3M7C7I9-F1
#
_entry.id   AF-A0A3M7C7I9-F1
#
_cell.length_a   1.000
_cell.length_b   1.000
_cell.length_c   1.000
_cell.angle_alpha   90.00
_cell.angle_beta   90.00
_cell.angle_gamma   90.00
#
_symmetry.space_group_name_H-M   'P 1'
#
loop_
_entity.id
_entity.type
_entity.pdbx_description
1 polymer ?
#
loop_
_entity_poly.entity_id
_entity_poly.type
_entity_poly.pdbx_seq_one_letter_code
_entity_poly.pdbx_strand_id
1 'polypeptide(L)'
;MAEAATPSAIAMSTSNAGAQDKGKATPVQKPERPDEEAFKAELAKAEKDLKASQERLNQIKSKLDMTKPSNKDSPSAKRQQELRAELQQIRQQQQSSKSGRTQIMDRVKRLDENLKSRINEQKNARSRVQFKSVDEVEKEIDRLQKQVDSGSMRIVDEKKALADISQLNRQKKGFAGFEDAQKGIDDVKAQIAELKKSMDDPESRALSDRYTTITSELDKIKSEQDDAFKNLNALRDERTKAHDDQQKKYTAVKEIKDR
;
A
#
# COMPACT_ATOMS: atom_id res chain seq x y z
N MET A 1 -38.68 86.06 -14.50
CA MET A 1 -38.13 86.85 -15.62
C MET A 1 -37.60 85.82 -16.62
N ALA A 2 -38.46 85.28 -17.51
CA ALA A 2 -38.77 85.82 -18.85
C ALA A 2 -37.54 85.69 -19.78
N GLU A 3 -37.55 85.17 -21.01
CA GLU A 3 -38.50 84.75 -22.04
C GLU A 3 -37.64 83.95 -23.07
N ALA A 4 -38.06 82.80 -23.61
CA ALA A 4 -38.76 82.65 -24.91
C ALA A 4 -38.14 83.42 -26.10
N ALA A 5 -37.66 82.69 -27.13
CA ALA A 5 -37.95 82.93 -28.57
C ALA A 5 -37.03 82.14 -29.53
N THR A 6 -37.56 81.06 -30.14
CA THR A 6 -37.42 80.74 -31.59
C THR A 6 -38.38 81.67 -32.39
N PRO A 7 -38.29 81.92 -33.72
CA PRO A 7 -38.42 80.94 -34.84
C PRO A 7 -37.66 81.30 -36.18
N SER A 8 -37.35 80.35 -37.08
CA SER A 8 -38.06 79.83 -38.28
C SER A 8 -38.24 80.77 -39.50
N ALA A 9 -37.78 80.35 -40.69
CA ALA A 9 -38.33 80.58 -42.06
C ALA A 9 -37.43 79.86 -43.11
N ILE A 10 -37.86 78.80 -43.82
CA ILE A 10 -38.77 78.68 -44.98
C ILE A 10 -38.19 79.19 -46.32
N ALA A 11 -38.01 78.26 -47.27
CA ALA A 11 -38.14 78.41 -48.73
C ALA A 11 -37.84 77.04 -49.38
N MET A 12 -38.59 76.46 -50.32
CA MET A 12 -39.84 76.79 -50.99
C MET A 12 -40.46 75.48 -51.53
N SER A 13 -41.79 75.46 -51.55
CA SER A 13 -42.65 74.48 -52.22
C SER A 13 -42.86 74.88 -53.68
N THR A 14 -42.90 73.90 -54.59
CA THR A 14 -43.62 74.01 -55.86
C THR A 14 -44.49 72.76 -56.09
N SER A 15 -45.80 72.96 -55.96
CA SER A 15 -46.91 72.54 -56.86
C SER A 15 -46.87 71.18 -57.57
N ASN A 16 -47.95 70.45 -57.83
CA ASN A 16 -49.38 70.45 -57.48
C ASN A 16 -49.96 69.20 -58.19
N ALA A 17 -50.92 68.54 -57.53
CA ALA A 17 -51.98 67.63 -57.98
C ALA A 17 -51.93 66.86 -59.33
N GLY A 18 -52.24 65.55 -59.25
CA GLY A 18 -52.73 64.78 -60.40
C GLY A 18 -53.07 63.30 -60.14
N ALA A 19 -54.34 63.04 -59.79
CA ALA A 19 -55.18 61.85 -60.11
C ALA A 19 -54.83 60.42 -59.61
N GLN A 20 -55.92 59.70 -59.31
CA GLN A 20 -56.05 58.36 -58.68
C GLN A 20 -55.59 57.19 -59.56
N ASP A 21 -55.07 56.11 -58.94
CA ASP A 21 -55.45 54.72 -59.28
C ASP A 21 -55.18 53.76 -58.10
N LYS A 22 -56.03 52.74 -57.97
CA LYS A 22 -56.05 51.72 -56.91
C LYS A 22 -55.13 50.55 -57.22
N GLY A 23 -54.48 50.01 -56.18
CA GLY A 23 -54.29 48.56 -56.04
C GLY A 23 -52.85 48.05 -56.09
N LYS A 24 -52.32 47.66 -54.91
CA LYS A 24 -51.94 46.28 -54.54
C LYS A 24 -51.04 46.34 -53.29
N ALA A 25 -51.56 45.82 -52.19
CA ALA A 25 -50.85 45.64 -50.93
C ALA A 25 -49.69 44.65 -51.12
N THR A 26 -48.48 45.08 -50.74
CA THR A 26 -47.33 44.21 -50.51
C THR A 26 -47.60 43.34 -49.27
N PRO A 27 -47.27 42.04 -49.30
CA PRO A 27 -47.60 41.14 -48.20
C PRO A 27 -46.69 41.42 -47.00
N VAL A 28 -47.31 41.72 -45.86
CA VAL A 28 -46.66 41.70 -44.55
C VAL A 28 -46.21 40.27 -44.29
N GLN A 29 -44.90 40.03 -44.26
CA GLN A 29 -44.35 38.76 -43.79
C GLN A 29 -44.80 38.56 -42.34
N LYS A 30 -45.60 37.51 -42.11
CA LYS A 30 -45.96 37.06 -40.76
C LYS A 30 -44.67 36.70 -40.03
N PRO A 31 -44.45 37.15 -38.78
CA PRO A 31 -43.38 36.62 -37.95
C PRO A 31 -43.52 35.09 -37.89
N GLU A 32 -42.49 34.35 -38.31
CA GLU A 32 -42.47 32.90 -38.19
C GLU A 32 -42.64 32.49 -36.73
N ARG A 33 -43.41 31.43 -36.48
CA ARG A 33 -43.60 30.86 -35.14
C ARG A 33 -42.23 30.41 -34.60
N PRO A 34 -41.94 30.60 -33.30
CA PRO A 34 -40.73 30.05 -32.69
C PRO A 34 -40.66 28.54 -32.92
N ASP A 35 -39.56 28.08 -33.52
CA ASP A 35 -39.28 26.66 -33.71
C ASP A 35 -38.93 26.04 -32.35
N GLU A 36 -39.94 25.44 -31.69
CA GLU A 36 -39.81 24.85 -30.36
C GLU A 36 -38.76 23.72 -30.31
N GLU A 37 -38.54 23.02 -31.42
CA GLU A 37 -37.53 21.96 -31.51
C GLU A 37 -36.13 22.55 -31.62
N ALA A 38 -35.95 23.61 -32.42
CA ALA A 38 -34.69 24.35 -32.49
C ALA A 38 -34.34 25.00 -31.15
N PHE A 39 -35.31 25.60 -30.46
CA PHE A 39 -35.13 26.18 -29.12
C PHE A 39 -34.68 25.14 -28.10
N LYS A 40 -35.34 23.99 -28.04
CA LYS A 40 -34.97 22.89 -27.12
C LYS A 40 -33.58 22.34 -27.44
N ALA A 41 -33.23 22.21 -28.72
CA ALA A 41 -31.92 21.75 -29.14
C ALA A 41 -30.81 22.76 -28.80
N GLU A 42 -31.05 24.05 -29.00
CA GLU A 42 -30.12 25.14 -28.69
C GLU A 42 -29.90 25.27 -27.18
N LEU A 43 -30.98 25.19 -26.38
CA LEU A 43 -30.93 25.20 -24.92
C LEU A 43 -30.18 23.98 -24.37
N ALA A 44 -30.46 22.77 -24.88
CA ALA A 44 -29.76 21.56 -24.44
C ALA A 44 -28.25 21.61 -24.76
N LYS A 45 -27.87 22.17 -25.91
CA LYS A 45 -26.47 22.38 -26.27
C LYS A 45 -25.80 23.40 -25.35
N ALA A 46 -26.44 24.54 -25.12
CA ALA A 46 -25.92 25.61 -24.26
C ALA A 46 -25.78 25.15 -22.79
N GLU A 47 -26.74 24.37 -22.26
CA GLU A 47 -26.66 23.79 -20.92
C GLU A 47 -25.54 22.75 -20.79
N LYS A 48 -25.32 21.93 -21.81
CA LYS A 48 -24.19 20.99 -21.86
C LYS A 48 -22.84 21.73 -21.84
N ASP A 49 -22.72 22.80 -22.63
CA ASP A 49 -21.50 23.59 -22.70
C ASP A 49 -21.23 24.37 -21.39
N LEU A 50 -22.28 24.84 -20.71
CA LEU A 50 -22.21 25.44 -19.38
C LEU A 50 -21.76 24.42 -18.32
N LYS A 51 -22.30 23.19 -18.38
CA LYS A 51 -21.88 22.12 -17.45
C LYS A 51 -20.40 21.77 -17.65
N ALA A 52 -19.95 21.67 -18.90
CA ALA A 52 -18.55 21.43 -19.22
C ALA A 52 -17.62 22.57 -18.73
N SER A 53 -18.04 23.83 -18.83
CA SER A 53 -17.25 24.97 -18.31
C SER A 53 -17.23 25.02 -16.77
N GLN A 54 -18.33 24.66 -16.11
CA GLN A 54 -18.38 24.48 -14.66
C GLN A 54 -17.45 23.38 -14.17
N GLU A 55 -17.44 22.23 -14.84
CA GLU A 55 -16.53 21.12 -14.52
C GLU A 55 -15.06 21.54 -14.67
N ARG A 56 -14.72 22.23 -15.77
CA ARG A 56 -13.37 22.78 -15.99
C ARG A 56 -12.96 23.76 -14.90
N LEU A 57 -13.85 24.67 -14.51
CA LEU A 57 -13.57 25.63 -13.44
C LEU A 57 -13.37 24.94 -12.09
N ASN A 58 -14.19 23.93 -11.76
CA ASN A 58 -14.08 23.17 -10.52
C ASN A 58 -12.76 22.38 -10.45
N GLN A 59 -12.30 21.81 -11.57
CA GLN A 59 -11.01 21.14 -11.64
C GLN A 59 -9.84 22.10 -11.39
N ILE A 60 -9.85 23.30 -12.00
CA ILE A 60 -8.80 24.31 -11.81
C ILE A 60 -8.82 24.83 -10.37
N LYS A 61 -10.00 25.08 -9.79
CA LYS A 61 -10.15 25.46 -8.38
C LYS A 61 -9.59 24.39 -7.44
N SER A 62 -9.88 23.11 -7.68
CA SER A 62 -9.34 22.00 -6.89
C SER A 62 -7.81 21.94 -6.94
N LYS A 63 -7.19 22.16 -8.11
CA LYS A 63 -5.73 22.22 -8.24
C LYS A 63 -5.14 23.43 -7.50
N LEU A 64 -5.80 24.59 -7.54
CA LEU A 64 -5.38 25.77 -6.79
C LEU A 64 -5.49 25.58 -5.27
N ASP A 65 -6.52 24.91 -4.79
CA ASP A 65 -6.70 24.66 -3.36
C ASP A 65 -5.58 23.78 -2.77
N MET A 66 -4.99 22.89 -3.57
CA MET A 66 -3.82 22.08 -3.20
C MET A 66 -2.54 22.91 -3.01
N THR A 67 -2.42 24.08 -3.65
CA THR A 67 -1.23 24.94 -3.57
C THR A 67 -1.21 25.87 -2.36
N LYS A 68 -2.31 25.93 -1.61
CA LYS A 68 -2.50 26.96 -0.57
C LYS A 68 -1.79 26.54 0.72
N PRO A 69 -0.72 27.24 1.17
CA PRO A 69 0.14 26.79 2.28
C PRO A 69 -0.56 26.71 3.64
N SER A 70 -1.66 27.45 3.80
CA SER A 70 -2.39 27.56 5.08
C SER A 70 -3.63 26.66 5.17
N ASN A 71 -3.91 25.85 4.15
CA ASN A 71 -5.16 25.09 4.08
C ASN A 71 -5.02 23.73 4.80
N LYS A 72 -4.73 23.80 6.10
CA LYS A 72 -4.66 22.62 6.99
C LYS A 72 -5.99 21.84 7.03
N ASP A 73 -7.09 22.53 6.75
CA ASP A 73 -8.44 21.94 6.73
C ASP A 73 -8.85 21.35 5.36
N SER A 74 -8.01 21.49 4.33
CA SER A 74 -8.31 20.89 3.02
C SER A 74 -8.38 19.37 3.12
N PRO A 75 -9.25 18.69 2.33
CA PRO A 75 -9.34 17.23 2.34
C PRO A 75 -7.98 16.54 2.08
N SER A 76 -7.14 17.14 1.24
CA SER A 76 -5.79 16.65 0.94
C SER A 76 -4.84 16.78 2.14
N ALA A 77 -4.88 17.91 2.87
CA ALA A 77 -4.06 18.10 4.07
C ALA A 77 -4.46 17.15 5.21
N LYS A 78 -5.78 16.93 5.42
CA LYS A 78 -6.30 15.95 6.38
C LYS A 78 -5.84 14.53 6.04
N ARG A 79 -5.99 14.13 4.77
CA ARG A 79 -5.49 12.83 4.28
C ARG A 79 -3.97 12.69 4.48
N GLN A 80 -3.20 13.74 4.21
CA GLN A 80 -1.75 13.71 4.44
C GLN A 80 -1.40 13.57 5.94
N GLN A 81 -2.16 14.23 6.82
CA GLN A 81 -1.99 14.11 8.26
C GLN A 81 -2.33 12.70 8.76
N GLU A 82 -3.43 12.12 8.29
CA GLU A 82 -3.84 10.75 8.59
C GLU A 82 -2.79 9.73 8.12
N LEU A 83 -2.33 9.84 6.87
CA LEU A 83 -1.29 8.98 6.32
C LEU A 83 0.03 9.09 7.10
N ARG A 84 0.41 10.30 7.55
CA ARG A 84 1.60 10.49 8.41
C ARG A 84 1.41 9.87 9.80
N ALA A 85 0.22 9.99 10.38
CA ALA A 85 -0.09 9.39 11.67
C ALA A 85 -0.05 7.85 11.58
N GLU A 86 -0.66 7.27 10.53
CA GLU A 86 -0.61 5.83 10.24
C GLU A 86 0.83 5.37 10.02
N LEU A 87 1.65 6.12 9.27
CA LEU A 87 3.07 5.81 9.07
C LEU A 87 3.86 5.83 10.39
N GLN A 88 3.58 6.79 11.29
CA GLN A 88 4.21 6.85 12.60
C GLN A 88 3.82 5.64 13.48
N GLN A 89 2.56 5.23 13.45
CA GLN A 89 2.09 4.03 14.14
C GLN A 89 2.77 2.77 13.59
N ILE A 90 2.79 2.60 12.26
CA ILE A 90 3.47 1.47 11.60
C ILE A 90 4.95 1.45 11.97
N ARG A 91 5.62 2.59 12.01
CA ARG A 91 7.04 2.68 12.40
C ARG A 91 7.25 2.24 13.85
N GLN A 92 6.39 2.65 14.78
CA GLN A 92 6.47 2.21 16.18
C GLN A 92 6.23 0.69 16.32
N GLN A 93 5.27 0.15 15.57
CA GLN A 93 4.97 -1.28 15.56
C GLN A 93 6.11 -2.10 14.93
N GLN A 94 6.70 -1.61 13.83
CA GLN A 94 7.89 -2.22 13.23
C GLN A 94 9.10 -2.17 14.16
N GLN A 95 9.30 -1.07 14.90
CA GLN A 95 10.42 -0.93 15.85
C GLN A 95 10.30 -1.90 17.03
N SER A 96 9.10 -2.03 17.60
CA SER A 96 8.84 -2.98 18.69
C SER A 96 8.99 -4.43 18.22
N SER A 97 8.42 -4.77 17.06
CA SER A 97 8.59 -6.08 16.43
C SER A 97 10.06 -6.41 16.15
N LYS A 98 10.85 -5.43 15.67
CA LYS A 98 12.29 -5.61 15.41
C LYS A 98 13.06 -5.93 16.69
N SER A 99 12.77 -5.26 17.81
CA SER A 99 13.40 -5.55 19.10
C SER A 99 13.10 -6.98 19.57
N GLY A 100 11.84 -7.41 19.48
CA GLY A 100 11.44 -8.78 19.78
C GLY A 100 12.15 -9.81 18.88
N ARG A 101 12.22 -9.53 17.58
CA ARG A 101 12.92 -10.38 16.60
C ARG A 101 14.40 -10.53 16.92
N THR A 102 15.09 -9.44 17.31
CA THR A 102 16.50 -9.50 17.73
C THR A 102 16.67 -10.37 18.97
N GLN A 103 15.81 -10.21 19.99
CA GLN A 103 15.87 -11.05 21.20
C GLN A 103 15.67 -12.53 20.89
N ILE A 104 14.74 -12.87 20.00
CA ILE A 104 14.52 -14.25 19.54
C ILE A 104 15.76 -14.77 18.80
N MET A 105 16.33 -13.99 17.88
CA MET A 105 17.56 -14.38 17.17
C MET A 105 18.74 -14.62 18.11
N ASP A 106 18.89 -13.81 19.15
CA ASP A 106 19.96 -14.00 20.13
C ASP A 106 19.73 -15.25 20.99
N ARG A 107 18.48 -15.60 21.29
CA ARG A 107 18.13 -16.88 21.93
C ARG A 107 18.44 -18.06 21.01
N VAL A 108 18.08 -17.96 19.72
CA VAL A 108 18.38 -18.99 18.71
C VAL A 108 19.89 -19.21 18.60
N LYS A 109 20.70 -18.15 18.54
CA LYS A 109 22.17 -18.27 18.49
C LYS A 109 22.73 -19.01 19.71
N ARG A 110 22.28 -18.66 20.93
CA ARG A 110 22.71 -19.35 22.16
C ARG A 110 22.32 -20.83 22.14
N LEU A 111 21.12 -21.15 21.67
CA LEU A 111 20.67 -22.54 21.52
C LEU A 111 21.46 -23.28 20.43
N ASP A 112 21.81 -22.63 19.33
CA ASP A 112 22.65 -23.20 18.26
C ASP A 112 24.07 -23.51 18.77
N GLU A 113 24.65 -22.63 19.58
CA GLU A 113 25.94 -22.88 20.25
C GLU A 113 25.85 -24.05 21.24
N ASN A 114 24.79 -24.10 22.05
CA ASN A 114 24.54 -25.22 22.95
C ASN A 114 24.33 -26.54 22.19
N LEU A 115 23.58 -26.51 21.08
CA LEU A 115 23.34 -27.65 20.21
C LEU A 115 24.66 -28.18 19.63
N LYS A 116 25.52 -27.30 19.12
CA LYS A 116 26.84 -27.67 18.61
C LYS A 116 27.72 -28.31 19.68
N SER A 117 27.74 -27.75 20.90
CA SER A 117 28.47 -28.33 22.05
C SER A 117 27.95 -29.73 22.38
N ARG A 118 26.64 -29.92 22.53
CA ARG A 118 26.02 -31.22 22.82
C ARG A 118 26.29 -32.25 21.73
N ILE A 119 26.19 -31.87 20.45
CA ILE A 119 26.50 -32.76 19.32
C ILE A 119 27.97 -33.18 19.35
N ASN A 120 28.90 -32.24 19.58
CA ASN A 120 30.33 -32.54 19.66
C ASN A 120 30.65 -33.44 20.85
N GLU A 121 30.06 -33.19 22.01
CA GLU A 121 30.20 -34.04 23.20
C GLU A 121 29.67 -35.45 22.92
N GLN A 122 28.48 -35.58 22.34
CA GLN A 122 27.91 -36.88 22.00
C GLN A 122 28.76 -37.61 20.95
N LYS A 123 29.28 -36.91 19.94
CA LYS A 123 30.17 -37.47 18.92
C LYS A 123 31.49 -37.96 19.53
N ASN A 124 32.10 -37.18 20.42
CA ASN A 124 33.33 -37.54 21.12
C ASN A 124 33.11 -38.69 22.10
N ALA A 125 31.94 -38.79 22.70
CA ALA A 125 31.60 -39.87 23.61
C ALA A 125 31.32 -41.18 22.83
N ARG A 126 30.61 -41.10 21.69
CA ARG A 126 30.38 -42.23 20.79
C ARG A 126 31.67 -42.74 20.13
N SER A 127 32.63 -41.87 19.80
CA SER A 127 33.91 -42.30 19.19
C SER A 127 34.81 -43.09 20.12
N ARG A 128 34.57 -43.05 21.44
CA ARG A 128 35.30 -43.84 22.44
C ARG A 128 34.68 -45.23 22.66
N VAL A 129 33.51 -45.50 22.09
CA VAL A 129 32.82 -46.78 22.25
C VAL A 129 32.96 -47.60 20.98
N GLN A 130 33.38 -48.85 21.14
CA GLN A 130 33.71 -49.74 20.02
C GLN A 130 32.46 -50.30 19.31
N PHE A 131 31.34 -50.38 20.03
CA PHE A 131 30.07 -50.91 19.55
C PHE A 131 29.10 -49.76 19.25
N LYS A 132 28.19 -49.95 18.29
CA LYS A 132 27.29 -48.89 17.83
C LYS A 132 25.94 -48.89 18.55
N SER A 133 25.53 -50.05 19.09
CA SER A 133 24.27 -50.22 19.79
C SER A 133 24.40 -51.15 20.99
N VAL A 134 23.41 -51.07 21.89
CA VAL A 134 23.24 -52.00 23.02
C VAL A 134 23.14 -53.44 22.52
N ASP A 135 22.40 -53.67 21.43
CA ASP A 135 22.20 -55.00 20.86
C ASP A 135 23.50 -55.64 20.37
N GLU A 136 24.43 -54.86 19.83
CA GLU A 136 25.75 -55.36 19.42
C GLU A 136 26.60 -55.76 20.64
N VAL A 137 26.57 -54.96 21.71
CA VAL A 137 27.26 -55.28 22.97
C VAL A 137 26.70 -56.57 23.57
N GLU A 138 25.38 -56.73 23.55
CA GLU A 138 24.69 -57.91 24.11
C GLU A 138 25.03 -59.19 23.34
N LYS A 139 25.07 -59.13 22.00
CA LYS A 139 25.49 -60.26 21.17
C LYS A 139 26.94 -60.69 21.45
N GLU A 140 27.85 -59.74 21.66
CA GLU A 140 29.25 -60.08 21.96
C GLU A 140 29.41 -60.63 23.38
N ILE A 141 28.67 -60.10 24.35
CA ILE A 141 28.58 -60.69 25.70
C ILE A 141 28.12 -62.14 25.62
N ASP A 142 27.00 -62.41 24.93
CA ASP A 142 26.47 -63.77 24.78
C ASP A 142 27.45 -64.71 24.08
N ARG A 143 28.21 -64.21 23.10
CA ARG A 143 29.24 -64.97 22.39
C ARG A 143 30.38 -65.37 23.33
N LEU A 144 30.93 -64.41 24.08
CA LEU A 144 32.00 -64.65 25.04
C LEU A 144 31.54 -65.56 26.18
N GLN A 145 30.30 -65.37 26.65
CA GLN A 145 29.70 -66.19 27.71
C GLN A 145 29.64 -67.66 27.28
N LYS A 146 29.11 -67.94 26.08
CA LYS A 146 29.06 -69.31 25.51
C LYS A 146 30.44 -69.93 25.34
N GLN A 147 31.45 -69.13 25.00
CA GLN A 147 32.82 -69.61 24.78
C GLN A 147 33.55 -69.93 26.09
N VAL A 148 33.22 -69.23 27.18
CA VAL A 148 33.65 -69.57 28.53
C VAL A 148 32.91 -70.80 29.04
N ASP A 149 31.59 -70.85 28.85
CA ASP A 149 30.75 -71.97 29.31
C ASP A 149 31.07 -73.30 28.60
N SER A 150 31.59 -73.25 27.36
CA SER A 150 32.01 -74.45 26.63
C SER A 150 33.28 -75.10 27.18
N GLY A 151 34.01 -74.44 28.09
CA GLY A 151 35.19 -74.98 28.78
C GLY A 151 36.37 -75.36 27.85
N SER A 152 36.30 -74.95 26.58
CA SER A 152 37.30 -75.26 25.55
C SER A 152 38.47 -74.28 25.53
N MET A 153 38.41 -73.23 26.35
CA MET A 153 39.40 -72.16 26.40
C MET A 153 40.52 -72.47 27.39
N ARG A 154 41.69 -71.90 27.13
CA ARG A 154 42.80 -71.95 28.09
C ARG A 154 42.47 -71.02 29.25
N ILE A 155 42.84 -71.38 30.48
CA ILE A 155 42.54 -70.59 31.72
C ILE A 155 42.91 -69.10 31.59
N VAL A 156 44.00 -68.78 30.89
CA VAL A 156 44.43 -67.39 30.65
C VAL A 156 43.43 -66.63 29.77
N ASP A 157 42.91 -67.28 28.73
CA ASP A 157 41.99 -66.68 27.78
C ASP A 157 40.57 -66.60 28.38
N GLU A 158 40.19 -67.57 29.20
CA GLU A 158 38.95 -67.56 30.01
C GLU A 158 38.90 -66.35 30.95
N LYS A 159 40.01 -66.10 31.66
CA LYS A 159 40.14 -64.91 32.52
C LYS A 159 40.01 -63.61 31.74
N LYS A 160 40.57 -63.55 30.52
CA LYS A 160 40.42 -62.39 29.63
C LYS A 160 38.97 -62.22 29.17
N ALA A 161 38.33 -63.29 28.71
CA ALA A 161 36.93 -63.24 28.28
C ALA A 161 35.99 -62.79 29.41
N LEU A 162 36.19 -63.26 30.64
CA LEU A 162 35.42 -62.81 31.81
C LEU A 162 35.65 -61.32 32.14
N ALA A 163 36.89 -60.83 31.97
CA ALA A 163 37.21 -59.42 32.13
C ALA A 163 36.53 -58.57 31.04
N ASP A 164 36.54 -59.03 29.79
CA ASP A 164 35.89 -58.39 28.66
C ASP A 164 34.36 -58.36 28.84
N ILE A 165 33.73 -59.46 29.25
CA ILE A 165 32.29 -59.51 29.59
C ILE A 165 31.94 -58.49 30.66
N SER A 166 32.76 -58.38 31.71
CA SER A 166 32.57 -57.40 32.77
C SER A 166 32.69 -55.96 32.26
N GLN A 167 33.62 -55.70 31.35
CA GLN A 167 33.81 -54.40 30.71
C GLN A 167 32.65 -54.05 29.76
N LEU A 168 32.20 -54.99 28.95
CA LEU A 168 31.06 -54.84 28.03
C LEU A 168 29.76 -54.57 28.80
N ASN A 169 29.52 -55.25 29.92
CA ASN A 169 28.37 -54.98 30.79
C ASN A 169 28.38 -53.56 31.38
N ARG A 170 29.57 -53.00 31.68
CA ARG A 170 29.70 -51.59 32.09
C ARG A 170 29.42 -50.64 30.92
N GLN A 171 29.94 -50.96 29.73
CA GLN A 171 29.68 -50.18 28.52
C GLN A 171 28.19 -50.18 28.16
N LYS A 172 27.49 -51.31 28.28
CA LYS A 172 26.04 -51.43 28.06
C LYS A 172 25.23 -50.40 28.86
N LYS A 173 25.54 -50.23 30.15
CA LYS A 173 24.87 -49.21 30.99
C LYS A 173 25.17 -47.78 30.53
N GLY A 174 26.34 -47.53 29.94
CA GLY A 174 26.71 -46.24 29.37
C GLY A 174 25.87 -45.82 28.15
N PHE A 175 25.29 -46.77 27.42
CA PHE A 175 24.47 -46.47 26.24
C PHE A 175 23.15 -45.75 26.55
N ALA A 176 22.55 -45.98 27.72
CA ALA A 176 21.37 -45.24 28.16
C ALA A 176 21.64 -43.72 28.21
N GLY A 177 22.85 -43.32 28.63
CA GLY A 177 23.28 -41.93 28.61
C GLY A 177 23.40 -41.33 27.20
N PHE A 178 23.64 -42.14 26.16
CA PHE A 178 23.67 -41.66 24.78
C PHE A 178 22.28 -41.38 24.21
N GLU A 179 21.27 -42.15 24.63
CA GLU A 179 19.87 -41.90 24.27
C GLU A 179 19.35 -40.63 24.95
N ASP A 180 19.66 -40.45 26.24
CA ASP A 180 19.28 -39.22 26.95
C ASP A 180 19.99 -37.99 26.39
N ALA A 181 21.27 -38.12 26.01
CA ALA A 181 21.98 -37.06 25.28
C ALA A 181 21.34 -36.76 23.92
N GLN A 182 20.86 -37.78 23.20
CA GLN A 182 20.17 -37.61 21.92
C GLN A 182 18.84 -36.89 22.10
N LYS A 183 18.03 -37.27 23.10
CA LYS A 183 16.78 -36.58 23.45
C LYS A 183 17.04 -35.10 23.75
N GLY A 184 18.06 -34.79 24.55
CA GLY A 184 18.43 -33.39 24.83
C GLY A 184 18.86 -32.60 23.59
N ILE A 185 19.50 -33.24 22.61
CA ILE A 185 19.83 -32.61 21.31
C ILE A 185 18.55 -32.33 20.50
N ASP A 186 17.63 -33.28 20.46
CA ASP A 186 16.40 -33.15 19.68
C ASP A 186 15.43 -32.15 20.32
N ASP A 187 15.40 -32.05 21.65
CA ASP A 187 14.67 -31.02 22.39
C ASP A 187 15.20 -29.62 22.05
N VAL A 188 16.53 -29.43 22.01
CA VAL A 188 17.13 -28.14 21.64
C VAL A 188 16.84 -27.80 20.18
N LYS A 189 16.89 -28.78 19.26
CA LYS A 189 16.48 -28.56 17.86
C LYS A 189 15.02 -28.15 17.76
N ALA A 190 14.13 -28.80 18.51
CA ALA A 190 12.70 -28.47 18.54
C ALA A 190 12.48 -27.03 19.05
N GLN A 191 13.17 -26.63 20.13
CA GLN A 191 13.13 -25.25 20.63
C GLN A 191 13.60 -24.22 19.60
N ILE A 192 14.68 -24.51 18.86
CA ILE A 192 15.17 -23.64 17.78
C ILE A 192 14.13 -23.54 16.66
N ALA A 193 13.52 -24.65 16.26
CA ALA A 193 12.51 -24.67 15.21
C ALA A 193 11.27 -23.86 15.60
N GLU A 194 10.80 -24.00 16.85
CA GLU A 194 9.66 -23.26 17.38
C GLU A 194 9.95 -21.74 17.43
N LEU A 195 11.13 -21.35 17.92
CA LEU A 195 11.54 -19.94 17.94
C LEU A 195 11.66 -19.37 16.53
N LYS A 196 12.19 -20.13 15.56
CA LYS A 196 12.25 -19.68 14.16
C LYS A 196 10.86 -19.53 13.54
N LYS A 197 9.93 -20.45 13.84
CA LYS A 197 8.54 -20.37 13.38
C LYS A 197 7.82 -19.15 13.93
N SER A 198 8.06 -18.80 15.19
CA SER A 198 7.49 -17.60 15.82
C SER A 198 7.92 -16.27 15.16
N MET A 199 8.94 -16.30 14.29
CA MET A 199 9.45 -15.11 13.59
C MET A 199 8.82 -14.87 12.21
N ASP A 200 8.14 -15.87 11.64
CA ASP A 200 7.50 -15.75 10.33
C ASP A 200 6.07 -15.23 10.51
N ASP A 201 5.98 -13.91 10.73
CA ASP A 201 4.72 -13.22 10.96
C ASP A 201 4.20 -12.57 9.66
N PRO A 202 3.05 -13.01 9.11
CA PRO A 202 2.42 -12.37 7.96
C PRO A 202 2.00 -10.92 8.25
N GLU A 203 1.74 -10.55 9.50
CA GLU A 203 1.41 -9.18 9.89
C GLU A 203 2.60 -8.24 9.67
N SER A 204 3.83 -8.70 9.95
CA SER A 204 5.05 -7.92 9.71
C SER A 204 5.26 -7.61 8.21
N ARG A 205 4.92 -8.58 7.34
CA ARG A 205 4.94 -8.36 5.88
C ARG A 205 3.86 -7.37 5.46
N ALA A 206 2.63 -7.54 5.93
CA ALA A 206 1.53 -6.63 5.64
C ALA A 206 1.82 -5.18 6.12
N LEU A 207 2.44 -5.02 7.29
CA LEU A 207 2.89 -3.71 7.79
C LEU A 207 3.97 -3.08 6.89
N SER A 208 4.88 -3.89 6.34
CA SER A 208 5.93 -3.42 5.43
C SER A 208 5.36 -3.00 4.07
N ASP A 209 4.40 -3.77 3.54
CA ASP A 209 3.68 -3.43 2.32
C ASP A 209 2.87 -2.14 2.51
N ARG A 210 2.13 -2.04 3.63
CA ARG A 210 1.34 -0.86 3.99
C ARG A 210 2.21 0.39 4.15
N TYR A 211 3.38 0.25 4.78
CA TYR A 211 4.37 1.34 4.87
C TYR A 211 4.79 1.84 3.49
N THR A 212 5.08 0.92 2.57
CA THR A 212 5.51 1.25 1.20
C THR A 212 4.38 1.94 0.42
N THR A 213 3.15 1.43 0.54
CA THR A 213 1.96 2.04 -0.07
C THR A 213 1.77 3.47 0.42
N ILE A 214 1.73 3.69 1.75
CA ILE A 214 1.52 5.02 2.33
C ILE A 214 2.63 5.99 1.93
N THR A 215 3.88 5.54 1.92
CA THR A 215 5.02 6.37 1.47
C THR A 215 4.82 6.80 0.02
N SER A 216 4.45 5.86 -0.86
CA SER A 216 4.17 6.17 -2.26
C SER A 216 2.98 7.12 -2.46
N GLU A 217 1.93 7.01 -1.63
CA GLU A 217 0.79 7.94 -1.66
C GLU A 217 1.20 9.34 -1.21
N LEU A 218 2.00 9.45 -0.14
CA LEU A 218 2.52 10.72 0.35
C LEU A 218 3.43 11.40 -0.68
N ASP A 219 4.29 10.64 -1.35
CA ASP A 219 5.17 11.14 -2.41
C ASP A 219 4.38 11.63 -3.62
N LYS A 220 3.31 10.92 -4.03
CA LYS A 220 2.40 11.37 -5.08
C LYS A 220 1.70 12.67 -4.72
N ILE A 221 1.11 12.75 -3.52
CA ILE A 221 0.43 13.97 -3.04
C ILE A 221 1.42 15.15 -3.02
N LYS A 222 2.66 14.90 -2.59
CA LYS A 222 3.71 15.91 -2.58
C LYS A 222 4.10 16.35 -3.99
N SER A 223 4.29 15.42 -4.91
CA SER A 223 4.58 15.74 -6.32
C SER A 223 3.46 16.56 -6.95
N GLU A 224 2.20 16.19 -6.72
CA GLU A 224 1.03 16.93 -7.21
C GLU A 224 0.98 18.35 -6.63
N GLN A 225 1.28 18.52 -5.35
CA GLN A 225 1.38 19.84 -4.73
C GLN A 225 2.54 20.66 -5.32
N ASP A 226 3.72 20.07 -5.47
CA ASP A 226 4.90 20.74 -6.02
C ASP A 226 4.67 21.17 -7.47
N ASP A 227 4.03 20.33 -8.28
CA ASP A 227 3.71 20.64 -9.68
C ASP A 227 2.59 21.68 -9.79
N ALA A 228 1.57 21.62 -8.93
CA ALA A 228 0.56 22.67 -8.86
C ALA A 228 1.16 24.01 -8.40
N PHE A 229 2.13 23.98 -7.47
CA PHE A 229 2.82 25.17 -6.98
C PHE A 229 3.72 25.80 -8.05
N LYS A 230 4.49 24.99 -8.80
CA LYS A 230 5.27 25.46 -9.97
C LYS A 230 4.38 26.11 -11.02
N ASN A 231 3.20 25.56 -11.25
CA ASN A 231 2.23 26.06 -12.23
C ASN A 231 1.21 27.05 -11.65
N LEU A 232 1.43 27.58 -10.44
CA LEU A 232 0.45 28.39 -9.72
C LEU A 232 -0.03 29.61 -10.50
N ASN A 233 0.88 30.33 -11.15
CA ASN A 233 0.52 31.50 -11.96
C ASN A 233 -0.31 31.10 -13.18
N ALA A 234 0.09 30.05 -13.90
CA ALA A 234 -0.67 29.53 -15.03
C ALA A 234 -2.08 29.06 -14.60
N LEU A 235 -2.20 28.38 -13.47
CA LEU A 235 -3.50 27.94 -12.91
C LEU A 235 -4.39 29.13 -12.52
N ARG A 236 -3.82 30.23 -12.03
CA ARG A 236 -4.57 31.47 -11.73
C ARG A 236 -5.09 32.14 -13.00
N ASP A 237 -4.29 32.15 -14.05
CA ASP A 237 -4.69 32.69 -15.36
C ASP A 237 -5.77 31.82 -16.00
N GLU A 238 -5.60 30.50 -15.98
CA GLU A 238 -6.60 29.53 -16.45
C GLU A 238 -7.90 29.63 -15.66
N ARG A 239 -7.84 29.83 -14.33
CA ARG A 239 -9.04 30.03 -13.50
C ARG A 239 -9.82 31.25 -13.95
N THR A 240 -9.12 32.36 -14.23
CA THR A 240 -9.75 33.60 -14.68
C THR A 240 -10.40 33.41 -16.04
N LYS A 241 -9.69 32.78 -17.00
CA LYS A 241 -10.24 32.43 -18.32
C LYS A 241 -11.45 31.49 -18.24
N ALA A 242 -11.39 30.45 -17.39
CA ALA A 242 -12.48 29.49 -17.22
C ALA A 242 -13.71 30.11 -16.54
N HIS A 243 -13.49 31.04 -15.61
CA HIS A 243 -14.56 31.81 -14.99
C HIS A 243 -15.26 32.73 -16.02
N ASP A 244 -14.49 33.42 -16.86
CA ASP A 244 -15.05 34.28 -17.90
C ASP A 244 -15.82 33.47 -18.96
N ASP A 245 -15.33 32.29 -19.35
CA ASP A 245 -16.04 31.35 -20.25
C ASP A 245 -17.34 30.83 -19.62
N GLN A 246 -17.31 30.47 -18.33
CA GLN A 246 -18.52 30.09 -17.60
C GLN A 246 -19.54 31.22 -17.58
N GLN A 247 -19.12 32.46 -17.31
CA GLN A 247 -20.01 33.61 -17.25
C GLN A 247 -20.66 33.87 -18.61
N LYS A 248 -19.89 33.81 -19.71
CA LYS A 248 -20.40 33.96 -21.08
C LYS A 248 -21.42 32.88 -21.46
N LYS A 249 -21.15 31.63 -21.08
CA LYS A 249 -22.09 30.52 -21.33
C LYS A 249 -23.34 30.62 -20.47
N TYR A 250 -23.20 31.08 -19.23
CA TYR A 250 -24.33 31.33 -18.34
C TYR A 250 -25.23 32.45 -18.88
N THR A 251 -24.65 33.56 -19.36
CA THR A 251 -25.41 34.63 -19.99
C THR A 251 -26.08 34.16 -21.28
N ALA A 252 -25.41 33.36 -22.12
CA ALA A 252 -26.00 32.80 -23.33
C ALA A 252 -27.18 31.86 -23.03
N VAL A 253 -27.06 30.98 -22.03
CA VAL A 253 -28.18 30.13 -21.58
C VAL A 253 -29.34 30.98 -21.08
N LYS A 254 -29.04 32.07 -20.37
CA LYS A 254 -30.07 32.99 -19.87
C LYS A 254 -30.75 33.76 -21.01
N GLU A 255 -30.00 34.28 -21.96
CA GLU A 255 -30.53 34.97 -23.15
C GLU A 255 -31.39 34.04 -24.01
N ILE A 256 -31.01 32.77 -24.17
CA ILE A 256 -31.86 31.76 -24.84
C ILE A 256 -33.15 31.53 -24.04
N LYS A 257 -33.09 31.44 -22.70
CA LYS A 257 -34.28 31.25 -21.85
C LYS A 257 -35.20 32.46 -21.78
N ASP A 258 -34.65 33.67 -21.93
CA ASP A 258 -35.38 34.94 -21.88
C ASP A 258 -35.95 35.34 -23.26
N ARG A 259 -35.67 34.57 -24.32
CA ARG A 259 -36.13 34.76 -25.71
C ARG A 259 -37.45 34.05 -25.99
#